data_AF-A0A1D8PBF8-F1
#
_entry.id   AF-A0A1D8PBF8-F1
#
_cell.length_a   1.000
_cell.length_b   1.000
_cell.length_c   1.000
_cell.angle_alpha   90.00
_cell.angle_beta   90.00
_cell.angle_gamma   90.00
#
_symmetry.space_group_name_H-M   'P 1'
#
loop_
_entity.id
_entity.type
_entity.pdbx_description
1 polymer ?
#
loop_
_entity_poly.entity_id
_entity_poly.type
_entity_poly.pdbx_seq_one_letter_code
_entity_poly.pdbx_strand_id
1 'polypeptide(L)'
;MTHSFKHKMRSKTPGEITGWVLLIILGVVGLAILLGFVIMWLWNWLMPDLFGLTTITYWQAVGIFALSKILLGSFGGGCKNNDSKDADSSCNGSKKDFSKWKHYDKFWKEKGEQAFEEYTESKNTQNNN
;
A
#
# COMPACT_ATOMS: atom_id res chain seq x y z
N MET A 1 -13.10 -7.11 41.12
CA MET A 1 -13.27 -5.65 40.96
C MET A 1 -12.00 -5.09 40.33
N THR A 2 -12.18 -4.13 39.41
CA THR A 2 -11.17 -3.28 38.77
C THR A 2 -10.10 -3.94 37.90
N HIS A 3 -10.25 -3.81 36.56
CA HIS A 3 -9.14 -3.56 35.65
C HIS A 3 -9.62 -2.70 34.47
N SER A 4 -9.74 -1.40 34.74
CA SER A 4 -10.04 -0.39 33.72
C SER A 4 -8.80 -0.15 32.86
N PHE A 5 -8.63 -0.97 31.82
CA PHE A 5 -7.64 -0.72 30.77
C PHE A 5 -8.04 0.53 29.99
N LYS A 6 -7.47 1.64 30.44
CA LYS A 6 -7.54 2.96 29.84
C LYS A 6 -6.79 2.92 28.52
N HIS A 7 -7.44 2.42 27.47
CA HIS A 7 -6.91 2.48 26.11
C HIS A 7 -6.95 3.94 25.67
N LYS A 8 -5.85 4.65 25.90
CA LYS A 8 -5.62 6.00 25.37
C LYS A 8 -5.42 5.83 23.87
N MET A 9 -6.50 5.90 23.08
CA MET A 9 -6.42 6.13 21.65
C MET A 9 -5.65 7.44 21.49
N ARG A 10 -4.36 7.32 21.18
CA ARG A 10 -3.50 8.43 20.77
C ARG A 10 -4.07 8.84 19.41
N SER A 11 -5.10 9.68 19.42
CA SER A 11 -5.56 10.40 18.25
C SER A 11 -4.34 11.12 17.68
N LYS A 12 -3.83 10.59 16.58
CA LYS A 12 -2.83 11.28 15.76
C LYS A 12 -3.46 12.61 15.39
N THR A 13 -2.92 13.69 15.94
CA THR A 13 -3.39 15.05 15.73
C THR A 13 -3.46 15.29 14.21
N PRO A 14 -4.55 15.88 13.67
CA PRO A 14 -4.71 16.09 12.23
C PRO A 14 -3.51 16.81 11.58
N GLY A 15 -2.76 17.61 12.35
CA GLY A 15 -1.55 18.29 11.88
C GLY A 15 -0.36 17.38 11.53
N GLU A 16 -0.19 16.21 12.17
CA GLU A 16 0.90 15.29 11.79
C GLU A 16 0.59 14.63 10.44
N ILE A 17 -0.68 14.31 10.17
CA ILE A 17 -1.10 13.64 8.94
C ILE A 17 -0.90 14.56 7.73
N THR A 18 -1.20 15.86 7.86
CA THR A 18 -0.97 16.86 6.81
C THR A 18 0.50 16.91 6.37
N GLY A 19 1.44 16.79 7.32
CA GLY A 19 2.87 16.74 7.01
C GLY A 19 3.26 15.51 6.18
N TRP A 20 2.77 14.33 6.54
CA TRP A 20 3.06 13.10 5.81
C TRP A 20 2.44 13.08 4.41
N VAL A 21 1.22 13.61 4.26
CA VAL A 21 0.56 13.76 2.95
C VAL A 21 1.38 14.67 2.03
N LEU A 22 1.88 15.79 2.55
CA LEU A 22 2.72 16.71 1.77
C LEU A 22 4.02 16.03 1.30
N LEU A 23 4.68 15.26 2.17
CA LEU A 23 5.90 14.52 1.82
C LEU A 23 5.66 13.44 0.76
N ILE A 24 4.53 12.74 0.83
CA ILE A 24 4.14 11.76 -0.18
C ILE A 24 3.92 12.44 -1.53
N ILE A 25 3.19 13.55 -1.56
CA ILE A 25 2.96 14.31 -2.80
C ILE A 25 4.29 14.77 -3.40
N LEU A 26 5.20 15.30 -2.57
CA LEU A 26 6.51 15.76 -3.03
C LEU A 26 7.36 14.60 -3.59
N GLY A 27 7.34 13.44 -2.93
CA GLY A 27 8.03 12.24 -3.40
C GLY A 27 7.47 11.70 -4.72
N VAL A 28 6.15 11.70 -4.87
CA VAL A 28 5.48 11.27 -6.11
C VAL A 28 5.80 12.23 -7.27
N VAL A 29 5.78 13.53 -7.02
CA VAL A 29 6.13 14.54 -8.03
C VAL A 29 7.60 14.39 -8.45
N GLY A 30 8.51 14.22 -7.50
CA GLY A 30 9.93 13.98 -7.78
C GLY A 30 10.16 12.73 -8.63
N LEU A 31 9.49 11.62 -8.28
CA LEU A 31 9.55 10.37 -9.04
C LEU A 31 8.96 10.52 -10.44
N ALA A 32 7.86 11.26 -10.60
CA ALA A 32 7.24 11.51 -11.89
C ALA A 32 8.15 12.32 -12.83
N ILE A 33 8.86 13.32 -12.31
CA ILE A 33 9.83 14.12 -13.09
C ILE A 33 11.02 13.25 -13.50
N LEU A 34 11.58 12.45 -12.58
CA LEU A 34 12.66 11.51 -12.86
C LEU A 34 12.29 10.53 -13.97
N LEU A 35 11.11 9.90 -13.86
CA LEU A 35 10.62 8.96 -14.88
C LEU A 35 10.36 9.68 -16.21
N GLY A 36 9.75 10.87 -16.20
CA GLY A 36 9.53 11.67 -17.41
C GLY A 36 10.84 12.02 -18.12
N PHE A 37 11.89 12.36 -17.37
CA PHE A 37 13.21 12.67 -17.89
C PHE A 37 13.89 11.44 -18.51
N VAL A 38 13.85 10.29 -17.81
CA VAL A 38 14.39 9.02 -18.34
C VAL A 38 13.67 8.60 -19.61
N ILE A 39 12.33 8.70 -19.63
CA ILE A 39 11.53 8.38 -20.81
C ILE A 39 11.90 9.29 -21.98
N MET A 40 12.01 10.61 -21.77
CA MET A 40 12.41 11.55 -22.82
C MET A 40 13.81 11.24 -23.36
N TRP A 41 14.79 11.01 -22.47
CA TRP A 41 16.17 10.75 -22.85
C TRP A 41 16.29 9.43 -23.62
N LEU A 42 15.69 8.35 -23.10
CA LEU A 42 15.70 7.04 -23.74
C LEU A 42 14.95 7.06 -25.07
N TRP A 43 13.80 7.73 -25.14
CA TRP A 43 13.02 7.79 -26.37
C TRP A 43 13.76 8.54 -27.47
N ASN A 44 14.35 9.70 -27.17
CA ASN A 44 15.08 10.49 -28.15
C ASN A 44 16.35 9.80 -28.66
N TRP A 45 16.88 8.85 -27.91
CA TRP A 45 18.04 8.06 -28.34
C TRP A 45 17.66 6.81 -29.14
N LEU A 46 16.54 6.16 -28.79
CA LEU A 46 16.21 4.84 -29.32
C LEU A 46 15.25 4.87 -30.51
N MET A 47 14.16 5.64 -30.41
CA MET A 47 13.08 5.59 -31.42
C MET A 47 13.44 6.29 -32.74
N PRO A 48 14.12 7.45 -32.74
CA PRO A 48 14.61 8.05 -33.97
C PRO A 48 15.65 7.17 -34.68
N ASP A 49 16.54 6.54 -33.92
CA ASP A 49 17.63 5.72 -34.45
C ASP A 49 17.13 4.38 -35.04
N LEU A 50 16.20 3.72 -34.36
CA LEU A 50 15.65 2.44 -34.80
C LEU A 50 14.57 2.55 -35.88
N PHE A 51 13.70 3.57 -35.80
CA PHE A 51 12.48 3.66 -36.60
C PHE A 51 12.35 4.95 -37.41
N GLY A 52 13.32 5.87 -37.33
CA GLY A 52 13.26 7.16 -38.03
C GLY A 52 12.13 8.08 -37.53
N LEU A 53 11.62 7.85 -36.31
CA LEU A 53 10.51 8.61 -35.74
C LEU A 53 10.96 9.97 -35.18
N THR A 54 10.03 10.92 -35.10
CA THR A 54 10.27 12.26 -34.54
C THR A 54 10.60 12.21 -33.04
N THR A 55 11.55 13.05 -32.61
CA THR A 55 11.91 13.24 -31.20
C THR A 55 10.72 13.74 -30.37
N ILE A 56 10.62 13.26 -29.14
CA ILE A 56 9.54 13.61 -28.21
C ILE A 56 10.00 14.72 -27.27
N THR A 57 9.16 15.74 -27.11
CA THR A 57 9.37 16.82 -26.12
C THR A 57 8.95 16.38 -24.71
N TYR A 58 9.47 17.05 -23.67
CA TYR A 58 9.14 16.71 -22.28
C TYR A 58 7.62 16.60 -22.02
N TRP A 59 6.84 17.54 -22.57
CA TRP A 59 5.38 17.54 -22.46
C TRP A 59 4.72 16.33 -23.12
N GLN A 60 5.24 15.85 -24.24
CA GLN A 60 4.73 14.64 -24.89
C GLN A 60 5.12 13.37 -24.11
N ALA A 61 6.34 13.29 -23.57
CA ALA A 61 6.76 12.17 -22.72
C ALA A 61 5.90 12.07 -21.45
N VAL A 62 5.63 13.21 -20.80
CA VAL A 62 4.72 13.30 -19.65
C VAL A 62 3.29 12.94 -20.06
N GLY A 63 2.82 13.39 -21.23
CA GLY A 63 1.50 13.06 -21.76
C GLY A 63 1.31 11.56 -22.01
N ILE A 64 2.29 10.89 -22.63
CA ILE A 64 2.28 9.44 -22.83
C ILE A 64 2.33 8.71 -21.49
N PHE A 65 3.19 9.14 -20.56
CA PHE A 65 3.25 8.55 -19.23
C PHE A 65 1.92 8.70 -18.46
N ALA A 66 1.27 9.86 -18.56
CA ALA A 66 -0.03 10.11 -17.96
C ALA A 66 -1.12 9.24 -18.61
N LEU A 67 -1.14 9.12 -19.94
CA LEU A 67 -2.05 8.24 -20.66
C LEU A 67 -1.84 6.77 -20.27
N SER A 68 -0.58 6.29 -20.23
CA SER A 68 -0.23 4.96 -19.74
C SER A 68 -0.69 4.77 -18.30
N LYS A 69 -0.58 5.78 -17.44
CA LYS A 69 -1.09 5.71 -16.06
C LYS A 69 -2.62 5.67 -16.00
N ILE A 70 -3.32 6.34 -16.88
CA ILE A 70 -4.79 6.27 -16.94
C ILE A 70 -5.22 4.89 -17.45
N LEU A 71 -4.57 4.38 -18.49
CA LEU A 71 -4.90 3.07 -19.09
C LEU A 71 -4.47 1.89 -18.21
N LEU A 72 -3.27 1.92 -17.64
CA LEU A 72 -2.70 0.83 -16.82
C LEU A 72 -3.04 0.98 -15.34
N GLY A 73 -3.14 2.22 -14.84
CA GLY A 73 -3.46 2.52 -13.44
C GLY A 73 -4.95 2.45 -13.13
N SER A 74 -5.83 2.36 -14.14
CA SER A 74 -7.25 2.04 -13.91
C SER A 74 -7.50 0.56 -13.62
N PHE A 75 -6.48 -0.32 -13.65
CA PHE A 75 -6.65 -1.76 -13.43
C PHE A 75 -6.19 -2.25 -12.04
N GLY A 76 -6.24 -1.41 -11.00
CA GLY A 76 -5.96 -1.89 -9.65
C GLY A 76 -6.17 -0.88 -8.53
N GLY A 77 -7.24 -1.07 -7.77
CA GLY A 77 -7.50 -0.40 -6.48
C GLY A 77 -8.67 0.58 -6.54
N GLY A 78 -9.73 0.45 -5.76
CA GLY A 78 -10.10 -0.51 -4.73
C GLY A 78 -11.56 -0.22 -4.36
N CYS A 79 -12.34 -1.25 -4.09
CA CYS A 79 -13.72 -1.11 -3.63
C CYS A 79 -13.74 -0.21 -2.39
N LYS A 80 -14.25 1.01 -2.53
CA LYS A 80 -14.59 1.89 -1.41
C LYS A 80 -15.90 1.38 -0.81
N ASN A 81 -15.78 0.51 0.19
CA ASN A 81 -16.92 0.06 0.97
C ASN A 81 -17.38 1.22 1.85
N ASN A 82 -18.45 1.90 1.42
CA ASN A 82 -19.36 2.56 2.34
C ASN A 82 -20.37 1.52 2.80
N ASP A 83 -20.48 1.37 4.10
CA ASP A 83 -21.45 0.53 4.80
C ASP A 83 -22.87 0.96 4.43
N SER A 84 -23.55 0.18 3.59
CA SER A 84 -25.00 0.02 3.65
C SER A 84 -25.44 -1.19 2.83
N LYS A 85 -25.93 -2.17 3.60
CA LYS A 85 -26.81 -3.32 3.32
C LYS A 85 -27.36 -3.47 1.90
N ASP A 86 -27.33 -4.73 1.48
CA ASP A 86 -28.13 -5.36 0.43
C ASP A 86 -27.78 -5.01 -1.02
N ALA A 87 -27.00 -5.88 -1.67
CA ALA A 87 -27.48 -6.67 -2.82
C ALA A 87 -26.35 -7.50 -3.43
N ASP A 88 -26.71 -8.74 -3.67
CA ASP A 88 -26.02 -9.75 -4.47
C ASP A 88 -25.51 -9.21 -5.82
N SER A 89 -24.22 -9.42 -6.10
CA SER A 89 -23.76 -9.74 -7.45
C SER A 89 -22.40 -10.41 -7.37
N SER A 90 -22.40 -11.71 -7.69
CA SER A 90 -21.23 -12.55 -7.93
C SER A 90 -20.08 -11.79 -8.61
N CYS A 91 -19.00 -11.59 -7.86
CA CYS A 91 -17.69 -11.34 -8.42
C CYS A 91 -16.76 -12.46 -7.94
N ASN A 92 -16.67 -13.47 -8.79
CA ASN A 92 -15.75 -14.58 -8.70
C ASN A 92 -14.32 -14.06 -8.92
N GLY A 93 -13.66 -13.76 -7.81
CA GLY A 93 -12.23 -13.55 -7.72
C GLY A 93 -11.87 -13.94 -6.30
N SER A 94 -11.03 -14.96 -6.14
CA SER A 94 -10.57 -15.52 -4.88
C SER A 94 -9.82 -14.48 -4.03
N LYS A 95 -10.57 -13.52 -3.48
CA LYS A 95 -10.10 -12.61 -2.46
C LYS A 95 -9.96 -13.46 -1.22
N LYS A 96 -8.72 -13.77 -0.84
CA LYS A 96 -8.42 -14.30 0.49
C LYS A 96 -9.12 -13.37 1.49
N ASP A 97 -10.18 -13.87 2.10
CA ASP A 97 -11.01 -13.12 3.02
C ASP A 97 -10.15 -12.53 4.13
N PHE A 98 -9.93 -11.21 4.06
CA PHE A 98 -9.35 -10.42 5.14
C PHE A 98 -10.16 -10.53 6.45
N SER A 99 -11.35 -11.14 6.41
CA SER A 99 -12.11 -11.56 7.59
C SER A 99 -11.28 -12.50 8.50
N LYS A 100 -10.49 -13.41 7.94
CA LYS A 100 -9.63 -14.33 8.73
C LYS A 100 -8.58 -13.57 9.55
N TRP A 101 -8.06 -12.47 8.99
CA TRP A 101 -7.08 -11.61 9.67
C TRP A 101 -7.67 -10.88 10.88
N LYS A 102 -8.96 -10.50 10.84
CA LYS A 102 -9.63 -9.89 12.01
C LYS A 102 -9.65 -10.84 13.22
N HIS A 103 -9.86 -12.13 12.98
CA HIS A 103 -9.84 -13.13 14.05
C HIS A 103 -8.42 -13.39 14.57
N TYR A 104 -7.41 -13.36 13.69
CA TYR A 104 -6.01 -13.51 14.06
C TYR A 104 -5.52 -12.39 14.98
N ASP A 105 -5.88 -11.13 14.67
CA ASP A 105 -5.53 -9.97 15.51
C ASP A 105 -6.13 -10.08 16.91
N LYS A 106 -7.42 -10.45 16.98
CA LYS A 106 -8.12 -10.66 18.25
C LYS A 106 -7.50 -11.80 19.06
N PHE A 107 -7.20 -12.92 18.41
CA PHE A 107 -6.54 -14.06 19.04
C PHE A 107 -5.16 -13.69 19.58
N TRP A 108 -4.32 -13.02 18.78
CA TRP A 108 -2.97 -12.64 19.20
C TRP A 108 -3.00 -11.64 20.37
N LYS A 109 -3.98 -10.73 20.39
CA LYS A 109 -4.16 -9.76 21.47
C LYS A 109 -4.66 -10.37 22.78
N GLU A 110 -5.52 -11.38 22.72
CA GLU A 110 -6.10 -12.04 23.91
C GLU A 110 -5.25 -13.20 24.44
N LYS A 111 -4.56 -13.93 23.55
CA LYS A 111 -3.89 -15.21 23.85
C LYS A 111 -2.39 -15.25 23.51
N GLY A 112 -1.86 -14.24 22.82
CA GLY A 112 -0.51 -14.30 22.24
C GLY A 112 0.62 -14.31 23.27
N GLU A 113 0.51 -13.51 24.34
CA GLU A 113 1.58 -13.38 25.35
C GLU A 113 1.78 -14.69 26.13
N GLN A 114 0.70 -15.30 26.61
CA GLN A 114 0.75 -16.58 27.34
C GLN A 114 1.34 -17.72 26.49
N ALA A 115 0.94 -17.82 25.22
CA ALA A 115 1.47 -18.84 24.32
C ALA A 115 2.96 -18.62 24.00
N PHE A 116 3.41 -17.36 23.97
CA PHE A 116 4.81 -17.02 23.77
C PHE A 116 5.66 -17.33 25.00
N GLU A 117 5.16 -17.01 26.19
CA GLU A 117 5.82 -17.35 27.46
C GLU A 117 6.03 -18.87 27.60
N GLU A 118 4.99 -19.68 27.37
CA GLU A 118 5.07 -21.15 27.39
C GLU A 118 6.09 -21.70 26.37
N TYR A 119 6.17 -21.08 25.18
CA TYR A 119 7.18 -21.42 24.18
C TYR A 119 8.60 -21.11 24.67
N THR A 120 8.82 -19.94 25.28
CA THR A 120 10.14 -19.59 25.82
C THR A 120 10.54 -20.45 27.01
N GLU A 121 9.59 -20.83 27.88
CA GLU A 121 9.83 -21.73 29.02
C GLU A 121 10.17 -23.16 28.57
N SER A 122 9.44 -23.71 27.58
CA SER A 122 9.75 -25.03 27.02
C SER A 122 11.13 -25.07 26.36
N LYS A 123 11.54 -23.98 25.67
CA LYS A 123 12.88 -23.85 25.08
C LYS A 123 13.99 -23.75 26.13
N ASN A 124 13.78 -22.98 27.19
CA ASN A 124 14.75 -22.88 28.28
C ASN A 124 14.87 -24.17 29.08
N THR A 125 13.77 -24.91 29.27
CA THR A 125 13.79 -26.21 29.97
C THR A 125 14.53 -27.28 29.18
N GLN A 126 14.45 -27.28 27.84
CA GLN A 126 15.24 -28.20 27.00
C GLN A 126 16.73 -27.87 26.93
N ASN A 127 17.13 -26.62 27.13
CA ASN A 127 18.54 -26.21 27.13
C ASN A 127 19.24 -26.42 28.48
N ASN A 128 18.49 -26.64 29.57
CA ASN A 128 19.00 -26.82 30.93
C ASN A 128 18.97 -28.30 31.39
N ASN A 129 18.58 -29.23 30.51
CA ASN A 129 18.69 -30.68 30.67
C ASN A 129 19.69 -31.23 29.65
#